data_AF-A0A382Q4J6-F1
#
_entry.id   AF-A0A382Q4J6-F1
#
_cell.length_a   1.000
_cell.length_b   1.000
_cell.length_c   1.000
_cell.angle_alpha   90.00
_cell.angle_beta   90.00
_cell.angle_gamma   90.00
#
_symmetry.space_group_name_H-M   'P 1'
#
loop_
_entity.id
_entity.type
_entity.pdbx_description
1 polymer ?
#
loop_
_entity_poly.entity_id
_entity_poly.type
_entity_poly.pdbx_seq_one_letter_code
_entity_poly.pdbx_strand_id
1 'polypeptide(L)' 'VSPWSFWVGMIKAPVFAFLIAMVGCLEGLRVTRSAESVGQQTTRSVVTGIFLVIVVDAMFSIFFAAVGV' A
#
# COMPACT_ATOMS: atom_id res chain seq x y z
N VAL A 1 17.73 3.37 -19.49
CA VAL A 1 16.84 2.62 -18.59
C VAL A 1 17.11 1.14 -18.78
N SER A 2 17.70 0.48 -17.79
CA SER A 2 17.90 -0.97 -17.81
C SER A 2 16.53 -1.66 -17.86
N PRO A 3 16.30 -2.65 -18.75
CA PRO A 3 15.04 -3.41 -18.81
C PRO A 3 14.62 -4.02 -17.47
N TRP A 4 15.61 -4.27 -16.61
CA TRP A 4 15.44 -4.83 -15.29
C TRP A 4 14.66 -3.92 -14.31
N SER A 5 14.90 -2.61 -14.31
CA SER A 5 14.18 -1.68 -13.43
C SER A 5 12.69 -1.58 -13.78
N PHE A 6 12.35 -1.76 -15.06
CA PHE A 6 10.96 -1.80 -15.52
C PHE A 6 10.23 -3.04 -14.97
N TRP A 7 10.88 -4.20 -15.03
CA TRP A 7 10.29 -5.45 -14.56
C TRP A 7 10.12 -5.49 -13.03
N VAL A 8 11.07 -4.88 -12.29
CA VAL A 8 10.97 -4.69 -10.84
C VAL A 8 9.77 -3.82 -10.48
N GLY A 9 9.57 -2.69 -11.17
CA GLY A 9 8.40 -1.82 -10.94
C GLY A 9 7.07 -2.50 -11.27
N MET A 10 7.03 -3.27 -12.35
CA MET A 10 5.87 -4.08 -12.76
C MET A 10 5.46 -5.10 -11.69
N ILE A 11 6.40 -5.69 -10.97
CA ILE A 11 6.14 -6.63 -9.87
C ILE A 11 5.66 -5.91 -8.60
N LYS A 12 6.21 -4.72 -8.29
CA LYS A 12 5.80 -3.94 -7.11
C LYS A 12 4.38 -3.40 -7.24
N ALA A 13 3.98 -2.97 -8.43
CA ALA A 13 2.68 -2.36 -8.70
C ALA A 13 1.46 -3.19 -8.21
N PRO A 14 1.31 -4.48 -8.56
CA PRO A 14 0.18 -5.29 -8.09
C PRO A 14 0.23 -5.51 -6.57
N VAL A 15 1.41 -5.57 -5.95
CA VAL A 15 1.54 -5.69 -4.49
C VAL A 15 0.99 -4.44 -3.79
N PHE A 16 1.36 -3.26 -4.28
CA PHE A 16 0.82 -2.00 -3.73
C PHE A 16 -0.68 -1.86 -3.99
N ALA A 17 -1.15 -2.21 -5.18
CA ALA A 17 -2.58 -2.19 -5.50
C ALA A 17 -3.38 -3.10 -4.57
N PHE A 18 -2.89 -4.32 -4.33
CA PHE A 18 -3.51 -5.26 -3.41
C PHE A 18 -3.55 -4.75 -1.97
N LEU A 19 -2.43 -4.18 -1.48
CA LEU A 19 -2.37 -3.60 -0.13
C LEU A 19 -3.35 -2.44 0.05
N ILE A 20 -3.39 -1.50 -0.90
CA ILE A 20 -4.29 -0.35 -0.84
C ILE A 20 -5.75 -0.81 -0.86
N ALA A 21 -6.10 -1.74 -1.76
CA ALA A 21 -7.45 -2.29 -1.84
C ALA A 21 -7.84 -3.02 -0.54
N MET A 22 -6.94 -3.82 0.03
CA MET A 22 -7.20 -4.56 1.25
C MET A 22 -7.40 -3.63 2.46
N VAL A 23 -6.56 -2.62 2.63
CA VAL A 23 -6.70 -1.62 3.71
C VAL A 23 -7.99 -0.82 3.55
N GLY A 24 -8.30 -0.39 2.32
CA GLY A 24 -9.55 0.32 2.01
C GLY A 24 -10.80 -0.50 2.35
N CYS A 25 -10.83 -1.76 1.94
CA CYS A 25 -11.92 -2.67 2.27
C CYS A 25 -12.02 -2.92 3.78
N LEU A 26 -10.89 -3.11 4.47
CA LEU A 26 -10.87 -3.39 5.91
C LEU A 26 -11.47 -2.25 6.73
N GLU A 27 -11.04 -1.01 6.48
CA GLU A 27 -11.57 0.15 7.21
C GLU A 27 -13.00 0.48 6.79
N GLY A 28 -13.37 0.25 5.52
CA GLY A 28 -14.75 0.36 5.06
C GLY A 28 -15.71 -0.62 5.76
N LEU A 29 -15.27 -1.85 6.02
CA LEU A 29 -16.04 -2.85 6.76
C LEU A 29 -16.13 -2.56 8.27
N ARG A 30 -15.28 -1.67 8.80
CA ARG A 30 -15.25 -1.25 10.23
C ARG A 30 -16.13 -0.01 10.51
N VAL A 31 -16.84 0.49 9.51
CA VAL A 31 -17.72 1.65 9.66
C VAL A 31 -18.97 1.28 10.47
N THR A 32 -19.32 2.14 11.44
CA THR A 32 -20.57 2.06 12.21
C THR A 32 -21.67 2.87 11.49
N ARG A 33 -22.95 2.66 11.82
CA ARG A 33 -24.12 3.32 11.19
C ARG A 33 -24.24 4.85 11.45
N SER A 34 -23.15 5.60 11.30
CA SER A 34 -23.08 7.05 11.43
C SER A 34 -22.18 7.64 10.34
N ALA A 35 -22.60 8.77 9.76
CA ALA A 35 -21.80 9.52 8.80
C ALA A 35 -20.46 10.01 9.39
N GLU A 36 -20.43 10.29 10.69
CA GLU A 36 -19.20 10.67 11.41
C GLU A 36 -18.19 9.51 11.45
N SER A 37 -18.68 8.28 11.67
CA SER A 37 -17.85 7.07 11.65
C SER A 37 -17.29 6.80 10.26
N VAL A 38 -18.06 7.03 9.19
CA VAL A 38 -17.59 6.91 7.81
C VAL A 38 -16.39 7.83 7.56
N GLY A 39 -16.50 9.10 7.98
CA GLY A 39 -15.42 10.08 7.83
C GLY A 39 -14.15 9.68 8.59
N GLN A 40 -14.29 9.31 9.88
CA GLN A 40 -13.17 8.87 10.71
C GLN A 40 -12.44 7.65 10.13
N GLN A 41 -13.18 6.61 9.72
CA GLN A 41 -12.57 5.40 9.16
C GLN A 41 -11.96 5.67 7.79
N THR A 42 -12.52 6.57 6.98
CA THR A 42 -11.93 6.96 5.69
C THR A 42 -10.59 7.65 5.87
N THR A 43 -10.48 8.62 6.79
CA THR A 43 -9.20 9.27 7.08
C THR A 43 -8.18 8.26 7.63
N ARG A 44 -8.61 7.38 8.54
CA ARG A 44 -7.77 6.31 9.08
C ARG A 44 -7.30 5.34 8.00
N SER A 45 -8.16 4.99 7.05
CA SER A 45 -7.85 4.14 5.89
C SER A 45 -6.74 4.74 5.05
N VAL A 46 -6.81 6.04 4.73
CA VAL A 46 -5.81 6.71 3.90
C VAL A 46 -4.46 6.76 4.62
N VAL A 47 -4.44 7.17 5.90
CA VAL A 47 -3.19 7.24 6.68
C VAL A 47 -2.56 5.87 6.83
N THR A 48 -3.36 4.85 7.18
CA THR A 48 -2.87 3.47 7.34
C THR A 48 -2.37 2.90 6.02
N GLY A 49 -3.09 3.14 4.91
CA GLY A 49 -2.72 2.68 3.58
C GLY A 49 -1.41 3.27 3.09
N ILE A 50 -1.25 4.60 3.17
CA ILE A 50 -0.01 5.27 2.75
C ILE A 50 1.17 4.82 3.61
N PHE A 51 0.99 4.69 4.93
CA PHE A 51 2.04 4.22 5.82
C PHE A 51 2.51 2.81 5.47
N LEU A 52 1.57 1.88 5.23
CA LEU A 52 1.87 0.51 4.79
C LEU A 52 2.63 0.48 3.47
N VAL A 53 2.20 1.28 2.48
CA VAL A 53 2.87 1.36 1.17
C VAL A 53 4.32 1.84 1.32
N ILE A 54 4.57 2.88 2.11
CA ILE A 54 5.93 3.41 2.35
C ILE A 54 6.82 2.34 3.00
N VAL A 55 6.32 1.67 4.04
CA VAL A 55 7.08 0.61 4.74
C VAL A 55 7.40 -0.53 3.78
N VAL A 56 6.41 -1.01 3.03
CA VAL A 56 6.60 -2.12 2.09
C VAL A 56 7.53 -1.73 0.95
N ASP A 57 7.44 -0.51 0.41
CA ASP A 57 8.39 -0.04 -0.60
C ASP A 57 9.82 0.03 -0.07
N ALA A 58 10.01 0.56 1.14
CA ALA A 58 11.32 0.61 1.78
C ALA A 58 11.92 -0.80 1.96
N MET A 59 11.11 -1.77 2.39
CA MET A 59 11.54 -3.17 2.48
C MET A 59 11.96 -3.73 1.12
N PHE A 60 11.16 -3.51 0.07
CA PHE A 60 11.53 -3.95 -1.27
C PHE A 60 12.80 -3.26 -1.77
N SER A 61 12.96 -1.96 -1.51
CA SER A 61 14.13 -1.20 -1.95
C SER A 61 15.41 -1.71 -1.29
N ILE A 62 15.37 -2.04 0.01
CA ILE A 62 16.49 -2.69 0.71
C ILE A 62 16.75 -4.09 0.16
N PHE A 63 15.68 -4.87 -0.12
CA PHE A 63 15.80 -6.21 -0.68
C PHE A 63 16.45 -6.20 -2.09
N PHE A 64 16.01 -5.32 -2.98
CA PHE A 64 16.61 -5.18 -4.32
C PHE A 64 18.07 -4.72 -4.23
N ALA A 65 18.37 -3.75 -3.35
CA ALA A 65 19.74 -3.31 -3.11
C ALA A 65 20.63 -4.45 -2.58
N ALA A 66 20.11 -5.31 -1.69
CA ALA A 66 20.82 -6.47 -1.16
C ALA A 66 21.04 -7.59 -2.20
N VAL A 67 20.11 -7.77 -3.14
CA VAL A 67 20.21 -8.73 -4.25
C VAL A 67 21.14 -8.24 -5.38
N GLY A 68 21.63 -7.00 -5.29
CA GLY A 68 22.59 -6.43 -6.24
C GLY A 68 21.94 -5.81 -7.49
N VAL A 69 20.69 -5.35 -7.35
CA VAL A 69 19.88 -4.68 -8.37
C VAL A 69 19.85 -3.18 -8.15
#